data_AF-A0A7W6J9E7-F1
#
_entry.id   AF-A0A7W6J9E7-F1
#
_cell.length_a   1.000
_cell.length_b   1.000
_cell.length_c   1.000
_cell.angle_alpha   90.00
_cell.angle_beta   90.00
_cell.angle_gamma   90.00
#
_symmetry.space_group_name_H-M   'P 1'
#
loop_
_entity.id
_entity.type
_entity.pdbx_description
1 polymer ?
#
loop_
_entity_poly.entity_id
_entity_poly.type
_entity_poly.pdbx_seq_one_letter_code
_entity_poly.pdbx_strand_id
1 'polypeptide(L)'
;MQSESVDTHQGHINKVITSIERDLAVLTKRREQIVAEIERLDGEARTIDESLKHLEHAKVSLSRAPARHVSVKTAADAELQSSLPEVPEGFAKRQMERPKSQAWQIRQLAYQVLKAQGHPLSRAEIYEKLLSLGFVIEHRTPAKHLGRILTDSKEFEYRENGYWIAGEPITATIQRHKRFRSRKKRPGAKT
;
A
#
# COMPACT_ATOMS: atom_id res chain seq x y z
N MET A 1 18.61 82.20 -10.86
CA MET A 1 18.33 81.12 -9.88
C MET A 1 17.44 80.00 -10.43
N GLN A 2 17.29 79.83 -11.76
CA GLN A 2 16.44 78.77 -12.34
C GLN A 2 17.21 77.50 -12.76
N SER A 3 18.54 77.54 -12.80
CA SER A 3 19.39 76.45 -13.27
C SER A 3 19.56 75.29 -12.27
N GLU A 4 19.63 75.56 -10.97
CA GLU A 4 19.82 74.50 -9.93
C GLU A 4 18.60 73.58 -9.75
N SER A 5 17.40 74.07 -10.10
CA SER A 5 16.16 73.28 -9.96
C SER A 5 16.01 72.22 -11.07
N VAL A 6 16.55 72.47 -12.25
CA VAL A 6 16.49 71.54 -13.40
C VAL A 6 17.48 70.39 -13.21
N ASP A 7 18.69 70.65 -12.71
CA ASP A 7 19.71 69.62 -12.48
C ASP A 7 19.31 68.60 -11.39
N THR A 8 18.61 69.04 -10.36
CA THR A 8 18.12 68.16 -9.29
C THR A 8 16.99 67.24 -9.77
N HIS A 9 16.10 67.74 -10.62
CA HIS A 9 15.02 66.94 -11.22
C HIS A 9 15.58 65.92 -12.21
N GLN A 10 16.55 66.33 -13.04
CA GLN A 10 17.23 65.42 -13.97
C GLN A 10 17.99 64.31 -13.23
N GLY A 11 18.65 64.64 -12.12
CA GLY A 11 19.34 63.66 -11.27
C GLY A 11 18.39 62.65 -10.62
N HIS A 12 17.18 63.06 -10.24
CA HIS A 12 16.17 62.15 -9.70
C HIS A 12 15.61 61.21 -10.78
N ILE A 13 15.32 61.74 -11.96
CA ILE A 13 14.84 60.94 -13.11
C ILE A 13 15.87 59.86 -13.48
N ASN A 14 17.16 60.21 -13.55
CA ASN A 14 18.22 59.24 -13.85
C ASN A 14 18.33 58.13 -12.77
N LYS A 15 18.14 58.47 -11.49
CA LYS A 15 18.12 57.46 -10.40
C LYS A 15 16.92 56.52 -10.51
N VAL A 16 15.76 57.02 -10.90
CA VAL A 16 14.55 56.20 -11.10
C VAL A 16 14.75 55.28 -12.31
N ILE A 17 15.25 55.80 -13.43
CA ILE A 17 15.54 55.00 -14.64
C ILE A 17 16.51 53.85 -14.32
N THR A 18 17.63 54.14 -13.67
CA THR A 18 18.60 53.09 -13.30
C THR A 18 18.04 52.07 -12.31
N SER A 19 17.04 52.44 -11.49
CA SER A 19 16.32 51.48 -10.65
C SER A 19 15.40 50.58 -11.45
N ILE A 20 14.64 51.16 -12.38
CA ILE A 20 13.75 50.41 -13.28
C ILE A 20 14.56 49.45 -14.15
N GLU A 21 15.72 49.87 -14.66
CA GLU A 21 16.62 49.02 -15.44
C GLU A 21 17.12 47.82 -14.63
N ARG A 22 17.48 48.04 -13.36
CA ARG A 22 17.86 46.96 -12.43
C ARG A 22 16.70 45.99 -12.20
N ASP A 23 15.51 46.50 -11.94
CA ASP A 23 14.33 45.67 -11.69
C ASP A 23 13.92 44.89 -12.94
N LEU A 24 13.99 45.50 -14.13
CA LEU A 24 13.79 44.84 -15.41
C LEU A 24 14.79 43.71 -15.64
N ALA A 25 16.07 43.92 -15.32
CA ALA A 25 17.10 42.88 -15.42
C ALA A 25 16.80 41.69 -14.48
N VAL A 26 16.37 41.96 -13.24
CA VAL A 26 15.98 40.92 -12.27
C VAL A 26 14.76 40.15 -12.76
N LEU A 27 13.72 40.83 -13.23
CA LEU A 27 12.50 40.20 -13.74
C LEU A 27 12.76 39.38 -15.00
N THR A 28 13.62 39.87 -15.90
CA THR A 28 14.01 39.14 -17.11
C THR A 28 14.73 37.85 -16.75
N LYS A 29 15.71 37.91 -15.83
CA LYS A 29 16.39 36.72 -15.33
C LYS A 29 15.43 35.75 -14.65
N ARG A 30 14.45 36.25 -13.88
CA ARG A 30 13.45 35.39 -13.23
C ARG A 30 12.53 34.73 -14.27
N ARG A 31 12.14 35.43 -15.32
CA ARG A 31 11.37 34.89 -16.44
C ARG A 31 12.13 33.76 -17.13
N GLU A 32 13.42 33.95 -17.42
CA GLU A 32 14.27 32.92 -18.02
C GLU A 32 14.36 31.66 -17.14
N GLN A 33 14.53 31.83 -15.83
CA GLN A 33 14.51 30.70 -14.89
C GLN A 33 13.19 29.93 -14.90
N ILE A 34 12.06 30.64 -14.94
CA ILE A 34 10.73 30.00 -14.99
C ILE A 34 10.55 29.23 -16.30
N VAL A 35 10.96 29.82 -17.44
CA VAL A 35 10.89 29.15 -18.74
C VAL A 35 11.74 27.88 -18.75
N ALA A 36 12.98 27.94 -18.25
CA ALA A 36 13.84 26.76 -18.15
C ALA A 36 13.25 25.66 -17.24
N GLU A 37 12.59 26.04 -16.16
CA GLU A 37 11.92 25.09 -15.26
C GLU A 37 10.69 24.44 -15.91
N ILE A 38 9.92 25.19 -16.68
CA ILE A 38 8.79 24.65 -17.46
C ILE A 38 9.31 23.63 -18.47
N GLU A 39 10.36 23.96 -19.24
CA GLU A 39 10.95 23.03 -20.21
C GLU A 39 11.49 21.75 -19.54
N ARG A 40 12.08 21.88 -18.35
CA ARG A 40 12.53 20.74 -17.54
C ARG A 40 11.36 19.85 -17.13
N LEU A 41 10.30 20.44 -16.58
CA LEU A 41 9.10 19.71 -16.14
C LEU A 41 8.37 19.04 -17.31
N ASP A 42 8.30 19.70 -18.47
CA ASP A 42 7.73 19.12 -19.69
C ASP A 42 8.54 17.91 -20.16
N GLY A 43 9.87 17.97 -20.06
CA GLY A 43 10.75 16.82 -20.32
C GLY A 43 10.46 15.66 -19.37
N GLU A 44 10.36 15.93 -18.06
CA GLU A 44 10.01 14.90 -17.06
C GLU A 44 8.64 14.27 -17.34
N ALA A 45 7.63 15.09 -17.63
CA ALA A 45 6.29 14.60 -17.97
C ALA A 45 6.31 13.65 -19.18
N ARG A 46 7.05 13.98 -20.25
CA ARG A 46 7.20 13.11 -21.43
C ARG A 46 7.84 11.77 -21.07
N THR A 47 8.90 11.77 -20.26
CA THR A 47 9.56 10.51 -19.86
C THR A 47 8.68 9.62 -18.98
N ILE A 48 7.84 10.23 -18.13
CA ILE A 48 6.83 9.50 -17.34
C ILE A 48 5.78 8.90 -18.27
N ASP A 49 5.28 9.66 -19.24
CA ASP A 49 4.30 9.18 -20.21
C ASP A 49 4.83 8.00 -21.05
N GLU A 50 6.09 8.07 -21.49
CA GLU A 50 6.75 6.96 -22.18
C GLU A 50 6.87 5.73 -21.28
N SER A 51 7.28 5.93 -20.02
CA SER A 51 7.37 4.85 -19.02
C SER A 51 6.01 4.21 -18.76
N LEU A 52 4.94 5.01 -18.66
CA LEU A 52 3.58 4.53 -18.49
C LEU A 52 3.13 3.72 -19.71
N LYS A 53 3.35 4.21 -20.93
CA LYS A 53 3.06 3.45 -22.15
C LYS A 53 3.82 2.12 -22.17
N HIS A 54 5.10 2.11 -21.81
CA HIS A 54 5.88 0.88 -21.74
C HIS A 54 5.31 -0.11 -20.71
N LEU A 55 4.90 0.37 -19.54
CA LEU A 55 4.27 -0.47 -18.51
C LEU A 55 2.90 -0.99 -18.95
N GLU A 56 2.08 -0.17 -19.62
CA GLU A 56 0.80 -0.60 -20.18
C GLU A 56 0.99 -1.65 -21.27
N HIS A 57 1.94 -1.43 -22.19
CA HIS A 57 2.29 -2.43 -23.21
C HIS A 57 2.83 -3.71 -22.59
N ALA A 58 3.67 -3.63 -21.55
CA ALA A 58 4.16 -4.79 -20.82
C ALA A 58 3.02 -5.55 -20.12
N LYS A 59 2.08 -4.82 -19.49
CA LYS A 59 0.88 -5.40 -18.86
C LYS A 59 -0.02 -6.09 -19.89
N VAL A 60 -0.28 -5.46 -21.03
CA VAL A 60 -1.09 -6.05 -22.11
C VAL A 60 -0.38 -7.26 -22.70
N SER A 61 0.93 -7.20 -22.90
CA SER A 61 1.73 -8.32 -23.39
C SER A 61 1.74 -9.49 -22.41
N LEU A 62 1.85 -9.22 -21.11
CA LEU A 62 1.74 -10.22 -20.06
C LEU A 62 0.33 -10.81 -19.95
N SER A 63 -0.70 -9.99 -20.19
CA SER A 63 -2.10 -10.42 -20.21
C SER A 63 -2.48 -11.23 -21.46
N ARG A 64 -1.80 -11.01 -22.59
CA ARG A 64 -2.06 -11.70 -23.87
C ARG A 64 -1.14 -12.88 -24.11
N ALA A 65 0.02 -12.93 -23.46
CA ALA A 65 0.86 -14.11 -23.46
C ALA A 65 0.11 -15.24 -22.75
N PRO A 66 -0.11 -16.40 -23.39
CA PRO A 66 -0.55 -17.58 -22.65
C PRO A 66 0.52 -17.87 -21.60
N ALA A 67 0.10 -17.97 -20.35
CA ALA A 67 0.97 -18.06 -19.17
C ALA A 67 2.03 -19.16 -19.30
N ARG A 68 3.18 -18.84 -19.88
CA ARG A 68 4.42 -19.64 -19.80
C ARG A 68 5.12 -19.27 -18.49
N HIS A 69 4.54 -19.79 -17.41
CA HIS A 69 5.14 -20.00 -16.08
C HIS A 69 5.86 -18.83 -15.38
N VAL A 70 5.10 -17.94 -14.72
CA VAL A 70 5.30 -17.59 -13.29
C VAL A 70 3.94 -17.31 -12.63
N SER A 71 3.05 -18.28 -12.76
CA SER A 71 1.97 -18.55 -11.82
C SER A 71 1.51 -19.93 -12.23
N VAL A 72 1.74 -20.92 -11.39
CA VAL A 72 1.05 -22.20 -11.55
C VAL A 72 -0.41 -21.93 -11.15
N LYS A 73 -1.13 -21.21 -12.01
CA LYS A 73 -2.59 -21.25 -12.08
C LYS A 73 -2.92 -22.48 -12.90
N THR A 74 -2.75 -23.64 -12.28
CA THR A 74 -3.34 -24.87 -12.79
C THR A 74 -4.86 -24.74 -12.75
N ALA A 75 -5.57 -25.49 -13.58
CA ALA A 75 -7.03 -25.67 -13.50
C ALA A 75 -7.52 -26.02 -12.07
N ALA A 76 -6.62 -26.50 -11.20
CA ALA A 76 -6.81 -26.66 -9.77
C ALA A 76 -7.18 -25.37 -8.99
N ASP A 77 -6.83 -24.16 -9.46
CA ASP A 77 -7.16 -22.91 -8.76
C ASP A 77 -8.59 -22.42 -9.05
N ALA A 78 -9.11 -22.71 -10.24
CA ALA A 78 -10.53 -22.50 -10.57
C ALA A 78 -11.41 -23.56 -9.88
N GLU A 79 -10.89 -24.78 -9.71
CA GLU A 79 -11.50 -25.77 -8.83
C GLU A 79 -11.45 -25.32 -7.36
N LEU A 80 -10.37 -24.66 -6.88
CA LEU A 80 -10.25 -24.20 -5.49
C LEU A 80 -11.29 -23.16 -5.10
N GLN A 81 -11.64 -22.21 -5.98
CA GLN A 81 -12.72 -21.26 -5.70
C GLN A 81 -14.11 -21.91 -5.72
N SER A 82 -14.29 -23.01 -6.47
CA SER A 82 -15.51 -23.82 -6.44
C SER A 82 -15.56 -24.84 -5.30
N SER A 83 -14.42 -25.11 -4.64
CA SER A 83 -14.27 -26.08 -3.56
C SER A 83 -13.92 -25.44 -2.21
N LEU A 84 -14.00 -24.11 -2.08
CA LEU A 84 -13.93 -23.48 -0.76
C LEU A 84 -15.17 -23.92 0.02
N PRO A 85 -14.99 -24.46 1.24
CA PRO A 85 -16.11 -24.88 2.06
C PRO A 85 -17.01 -23.68 2.31
N GLU A 86 -18.29 -23.85 1.98
CA GLU A 86 -19.31 -22.83 2.17
C GLU A 86 -19.35 -22.46 3.65
N VAL A 87 -19.30 -21.16 3.93
CA VAL A 87 -19.28 -20.71 5.33
C VAL A 87 -20.66 -21.00 5.92
N PRO A 88 -20.77 -21.73 7.05
CA PRO A 88 -22.06 -22.09 7.62
C PRO A 88 -22.97 -20.88 7.83
N GLU A 89 -24.26 -21.04 7.50
CA GLU A 89 -25.26 -19.98 7.57
C GLU A 89 -25.47 -19.51 9.04
N GLY A 90 -24.72 -18.49 9.43
CA GLY A 90 -24.69 -17.96 10.80
C GLY A 90 -23.33 -17.88 11.46
N PHE A 91 -22.27 -18.31 10.77
CA PHE A 91 -20.90 -18.05 11.19
C PHE A 91 -20.63 -16.52 11.21
N ALA A 92 -20.11 -16.03 12.32
CA ALA A 92 -19.87 -14.60 12.55
C ALA A 92 -21.12 -13.69 12.64
N LYS A 93 -22.29 -14.23 13.02
CA LYS A 93 -23.49 -13.44 13.34
C LYS A 93 -23.17 -12.39 14.43
N ARG A 94 -23.30 -11.12 14.07
CA ARG A 94 -23.22 -9.98 15.02
C ARG A 94 -24.65 -9.53 15.36
N GLN A 95 -24.83 -8.92 16.53
CA GLN A 95 -26.10 -8.26 16.88
C GLN A 95 -26.50 -7.14 15.89
N MET A 96 -25.55 -6.61 15.12
CA MET A 96 -25.82 -5.72 14.01
C MET A 96 -24.93 -6.09 12.83
N GLU A 97 -25.53 -6.68 11.79
CA GLU A 97 -24.83 -7.08 10.58
C GLU A 97 -24.57 -5.85 9.71
N ARG A 98 -23.30 -5.48 9.58
CA ARG A 98 -22.83 -4.54 8.57
C ARG A 98 -22.12 -5.37 7.50
N PRO A 99 -22.82 -5.88 6.46
CA PRO A 99 -22.25 -6.80 5.48
C PRO A 99 -21.07 -6.19 4.69
N LYS A 100 -20.99 -4.86 4.60
CA LYS A 100 -19.85 -4.14 4.00
C LYS A 100 -18.68 -3.89 4.98
N SER A 101 -18.73 -4.44 6.20
CA SER A 101 -17.67 -4.26 7.18
C SER A 101 -16.47 -5.13 6.83
N GLN A 102 -15.30 -4.50 6.71
CA GLN A 102 -14.03 -5.18 6.46
C GLN A 102 -13.75 -6.29 7.49
N ALA A 103 -14.13 -6.08 8.75
CA ALA A 103 -13.97 -7.09 9.80
C ALA A 103 -14.87 -8.32 9.59
N TRP A 104 -16.07 -8.14 9.04
CA TRP A 104 -16.95 -9.27 8.69
C TRP A 104 -16.34 -10.07 7.54
N GLN A 105 -15.92 -9.39 6.47
CA GLN A 105 -15.25 -10.03 5.32
C GLN A 105 -13.98 -10.80 5.74
N ILE A 106 -13.17 -10.20 6.62
CA ILE A 106 -11.97 -10.84 7.17
C ILE A 106 -12.32 -12.14 7.91
N ARG A 107 -13.39 -12.17 8.71
CA ARG A 107 -13.81 -13.39 9.42
C ARG A 107 -14.26 -14.48 8.45
N GLN A 108 -15.06 -14.13 7.46
CA GLN A 108 -15.56 -15.08 6.45
C GLN A 108 -14.38 -15.69 5.66
N LEU A 109 -13.48 -14.85 5.15
CA LEU A 109 -12.32 -15.33 4.40
C LEU A 109 -11.33 -16.10 5.28
N ALA A 110 -11.13 -15.69 6.53
CA ALA A 110 -10.28 -16.43 7.46
C ALA A 110 -10.83 -17.82 7.76
N TYR A 111 -12.15 -17.97 7.90
CA TYR A 111 -12.78 -19.29 8.02
C TYR A 111 -12.48 -20.16 6.83
N GLN A 112 -12.73 -19.65 5.62
CA GLN A 112 -12.48 -20.39 4.37
C GLN A 112 -11.03 -20.84 4.27
N VAL A 113 -10.08 -19.95 4.55
CA VAL A 113 -8.65 -20.25 4.52
C VAL A 113 -8.28 -21.32 5.54
N LEU A 114 -8.73 -21.18 6.79
CA LEU A 114 -8.43 -22.14 7.86
C LEU A 114 -9.02 -23.52 7.54
N LYS A 115 -10.29 -23.55 7.12
CA LYS A 115 -10.99 -24.78 6.78
C LYS A 115 -10.34 -25.48 5.58
N ALA A 116 -9.95 -24.73 4.54
CA ALA A 116 -9.28 -25.28 3.38
C ALA A 116 -7.89 -25.83 3.69
N GLN A 117 -7.15 -25.23 4.63
CA GLN A 117 -5.84 -25.75 5.05
C GLN A 117 -5.94 -26.92 6.05
N GLY A 118 -7.06 -27.05 6.75
CA GLY A 118 -7.29 -28.14 7.71
C GLY A 118 -6.45 -28.04 8.99
N HIS A 119 -5.70 -26.95 9.20
CA HIS A 119 -4.83 -26.79 10.35
C HIS A 119 -4.66 -25.33 10.83
N PRO A 120 -4.25 -25.09 12.10
CA PRO A 120 -4.08 -23.73 12.62
C PRO A 120 -3.09 -22.91 11.80
N LEU A 121 -3.39 -21.65 11.50
CA LEU A 121 -2.50 -20.74 10.75
C LEU A 121 -2.09 -19.53 11.57
N SER A 122 -0.83 -19.11 11.47
CA SER A 122 -0.38 -17.87 12.11
C SER A 122 -1.03 -16.66 11.45
N ARG A 123 -1.12 -15.54 12.18
CA ARG A 123 -1.66 -14.27 11.61
C ARG A 123 -0.98 -13.84 10.31
N ALA A 124 0.30 -14.14 10.15
CA ALA A 124 1.05 -13.77 8.94
C ALA A 124 0.64 -14.68 7.77
N GLU A 125 0.56 -15.98 8.02
CA GLU A 125 0.12 -16.98 7.03
C GLU A 125 -1.32 -16.70 6.58
N ILE A 126 -2.24 -16.41 7.51
CA ILE A 126 -3.62 -16.05 7.14
C ILE A 126 -3.61 -14.79 6.28
N TYR A 127 -2.84 -13.76 6.64
CA TYR A 127 -2.77 -12.53 5.86
C TYR A 127 -2.20 -12.75 4.45
N GLU A 128 -1.13 -13.55 4.31
CA GLU A 128 -0.56 -13.92 3.02
C GLU A 128 -1.58 -14.66 2.15
N LYS A 129 -2.35 -15.58 2.73
CA LYS A 129 -3.43 -16.28 2.00
C LYS A 129 -4.55 -15.33 1.57
N LEU A 130 -4.95 -14.38 2.42
CA LEU A 130 -5.92 -13.35 2.06
C LEU A 130 -5.43 -12.48 0.89
N LEU A 131 -4.14 -12.10 0.91
CA LEU A 131 -3.53 -11.36 -0.21
C LEU A 131 -3.55 -12.17 -1.50
N SER A 132 -3.24 -13.47 -1.45
CA SER A 132 -3.32 -14.36 -2.62
C SER A 132 -4.74 -14.50 -3.18
N LEU A 133 -5.76 -14.36 -2.33
CA LEU A 133 -7.17 -14.31 -2.73
C LEU A 133 -7.60 -12.93 -3.27
N GLY A 134 -6.68 -11.96 -3.34
CA GLY A 134 -6.95 -10.60 -3.80
C GLY A 134 -7.58 -9.68 -2.75
N PHE A 135 -7.63 -10.09 -1.48
CA PHE A 135 -8.20 -9.28 -0.41
C PHE A 135 -7.14 -8.42 0.28
N VAL A 136 -7.31 -7.10 0.20
CA VAL A 136 -6.37 -6.14 0.80
C VAL A 136 -6.95 -5.54 2.09
N ILE A 137 -6.19 -5.64 3.17
CA ILE A 137 -6.53 -5.00 4.44
C ILE A 137 -5.93 -3.58 4.47
N GLU A 138 -6.77 -2.58 4.29
CA GLU A 138 -6.45 -1.16 4.44
C GLU A 138 -6.14 -0.80 5.91
N HIS A 139 -4.93 -1.12 6.37
CA HIS A 139 -4.45 -0.74 7.69
C HIS A 139 -2.93 -0.60 7.69
N ARG A 140 -2.40 0.35 8.47
CA ARG A 140 -0.94 0.56 8.62
C ARG A 140 -0.18 -0.71 9.00
N THR A 141 -0.83 -1.60 9.76
CA THR A 141 -0.28 -2.91 10.16
C THR A 141 -1.32 -4.00 9.92
N PRO A 142 -1.43 -4.54 8.70
CA PRO A 142 -2.56 -5.36 8.30
C PRO A 142 -2.61 -6.71 9.03
N ALA A 143 -1.50 -7.43 9.13
CA ALA A 143 -1.44 -8.70 9.88
C ALA A 143 -1.73 -8.55 11.39
N LYS A 144 -1.40 -7.40 11.99
CA LYS A 144 -1.75 -7.11 13.39
C LYS A 144 -3.25 -6.82 13.54
N HIS A 145 -3.81 -6.06 12.60
CA HIS A 145 -5.24 -5.76 12.55
C HIS A 145 -6.08 -7.02 12.37
N LEU A 146 -5.68 -7.89 11.44
CA LEU A 146 -6.24 -9.23 11.26
C LEU A 146 -6.22 -10.02 12.58
N GLY A 147 -5.07 -10.13 13.23
CA GLY A 147 -4.95 -10.86 14.49
C GLY A 147 -5.89 -10.30 15.58
N ARG A 148 -6.04 -8.97 15.66
CA ARG A 148 -7.00 -8.32 16.57
C ARG A 148 -8.44 -8.72 16.25
N ILE A 149 -8.84 -8.67 14.98
CA ILE A 149 -10.18 -9.08 14.57
C ILE A 149 -10.43 -10.53 14.96
N LEU A 150 -9.50 -11.44 14.68
CA LEU A 150 -9.66 -12.87 15.02
C LEU A 150 -9.72 -13.10 16.53
N THR A 151 -8.88 -12.41 17.31
CA THR A 151 -8.91 -12.51 18.78
C THR A 151 -10.18 -11.93 19.41
N ASP A 152 -10.72 -10.85 18.85
CA ASP A 152 -11.97 -10.22 19.34
C ASP A 152 -13.24 -11.00 18.91
N SER A 153 -13.07 -12.10 18.17
CA SER A 153 -14.13 -12.93 17.59
C SER A 153 -14.26 -14.22 18.38
N LYS A 154 -15.50 -14.66 18.68
CA LYS A 154 -15.75 -15.89 19.46
C LYS A 154 -15.57 -17.16 18.63
N GLU A 155 -15.54 -16.99 17.31
CA GLU A 155 -15.51 -18.05 16.31
C GLU A 155 -14.10 -18.59 16.07
N PHE A 156 -13.06 -17.91 16.58
CA PHE A 156 -11.67 -18.28 16.41
C PHE A 156 -10.97 -18.43 17.75
N GLU A 157 -10.05 -19.39 17.82
CA GLU A 157 -9.24 -19.66 18.99
C GLU A 157 -7.77 -19.82 18.61
N TYR A 158 -6.87 -19.51 19.53
CA TYR A 158 -5.44 -19.64 19.28
C TYR A 158 -4.94 -21.01 19.76
N ARG A 159 -4.60 -21.91 18.82
CA ARG A 159 -4.14 -23.28 19.06
C ARG A 159 -2.86 -23.58 18.27
N GLU A 160 -1.95 -24.36 18.86
CA GLU A 160 -0.74 -24.87 18.18
C GLU A 160 0.09 -23.80 17.43
N ASN A 161 0.23 -22.61 18.05
CA ASN A 161 0.91 -21.44 17.49
C ASN A 161 0.23 -20.79 16.26
N GLY A 162 -1.08 -20.98 16.09
CA GLY A 162 -1.88 -20.31 15.07
C GLY A 162 -3.32 -20.06 15.54
N TYR A 163 -4.11 -19.43 14.70
CA TYR A 163 -5.55 -19.34 14.86
C TYR A 163 -6.22 -20.54 14.19
N TRP A 164 -7.28 -21.01 14.82
CA TRP A 164 -8.13 -22.10 14.36
C TRP A 164 -9.61 -21.76 14.60
N ILE A 165 -10.51 -22.52 13.97
CA ILE A 165 -11.96 -22.37 14.13
C ILE A 165 -12.37 -23.00 15.46
N ALA A 166 -13.08 -22.23 16.29
CA ALA A 166 -13.46 -22.66 17.63
C ALA A 166 -14.35 -23.92 17.60
N GLY A 167 -13.90 -24.98 18.28
CA GLY A 167 -14.67 -26.22 18.45
C GLY A 167 -14.61 -27.20 17.28
N GLU A 168 -13.90 -26.87 16.19
CA GLU A 168 -13.69 -27.81 15.09
C GLU A 168 -12.41 -28.65 15.29
N PRO A 169 -12.42 -29.95 14.93
CA PRO A 169 -11.22 -30.78 14.99
C PRO A 169 -10.20 -30.35 13.93
N ILE A 170 -8.93 -30.33 14.32
CA ILE A 170 -7.81 -30.10 13.39
C ILE A 170 -7.69 -31.34 12.51
N THR A 171 -7.80 -31.16 11.19
CA THR A 171 -7.84 -32.25 10.22
C THR A 171 -6.46 -32.62 9.70
N ALA A 172 -5.52 -31.67 9.68
CA ALA A 172 -4.16 -31.87 9.18
C ALA A 172 -3.10 -31.60 10.26
N THR A 173 -2.13 -32.50 10.38
CA THR A 173 -1.00 -32.35 11.31
C THR A 173 0.07 -31.43 10.70
N ILE A 174 0.43 -30.33 11.39
CA ILE A 174 1.47 -29.42 10.91
C ILE A 174 2.82 -29.78 11.50
N GLN A 175 3.84 -29.98 10.65
CA GLN A 175 5.23 -29.93 11.07
C GLN A 175 5.75 -28.48 11.00
N ARG A 176 5.49 -27.69 12.04
CA ARG A 176 6.09 -26.35 12.13
C ARG A 176 7.51 -26.46 12.66
N HIS A 177 8.50 -26.04 11.86
CA HIS A 177 9.85 -25.86 12.37
C HIS A 177 9.86 -24.79 13.47
N LYS A 178 10.41 -25.15 14.62
CA LYS A 178 10.52 -24.27 15.79
C LYS A 178 11.32 -23.03 15.40
N ARG A 179 10.65 -21.89 15.29
CA ARG A 179 11.35 -20.61 15.05
C ARG A 179 12.15 -20.29 16.30
N PHE A 180 13.48 -20.39 16.22
CA PHE A 180 14.36 -19.97 17.30
C PHE A 180 14.08 -18.49 17.60
N ARG A 181 13.55 -18.21 18.79
CA ARG A 181 13.48 -16.85 19.31
C ARG A 181 14.91 -16.40 19.55
N SER A 182 15.41 -15.44 18.78
CA SER A 182 16.62 -14.73 19.16
C SER A 182 16.34 -14.00 20.48
N ARG A 183 17.06 -14.38 21.54
CA ARG A 183 16.99 -13.72 22.83
C ARG A 183 17.47 -12.28 22.63
N LYS A 184 16.56 -11.29 22.71
CA LYS A 184 16.97 -9.88 22.84
C LYS A 184 17.86 -9.76 24.07
N LYS A 185 19.16 -9.46 23.89
CA LYS A 185 20.01 -8.98 24.98
C LYS A 185 19.38 -7.68 25.50
N ARG A 186 19.03 -7.63 26.79
CA ARG A 186 18.73 -6.38 27.49
C ARG A 186 20.05 -5.62 27.63
N PRO A 187 20.23 -4.41 27.07
CA PRO A 187 21.30 -3.54 27.52
C PRO A 187 20.81 -2.82 28.79
N GLY A 188 21.65 -2.75 29.81
CA GLY A 188 21.40 -1.91 31.00
C GLY A 188 20.95 -2.67 32.24
N ALA A 189 21.84 -3.47 32.81
CA ALA A 189 21.87 -3.71 34.25
C ALA A 189 23.34 -3.57 34.69
N LYS A 190 23.54 -2.91 35.84
CA LYS A 190 24.78 -2.47 36.51
C LYS A 190 25.14 -1.02 36.18
N THR A 191 25.36 -0.13 37.15
CA THR A 191 25.63 -0.30 38.58
C THR A 191 25.15 0.94 39.32
#